data_AF-A0A379S7F3-F1
#
_entry.id   AF-A0A379S7F3-F1
#
_cell.length_a   1.000
_cell.length_b   1.000
_cell.length_c   1.000
_cell.angle_alpha   90.00
_cell.angle_beta   90.00
_cell.angle_gamma   90.00
#
_symmetry.space_group_name_H-M   'P 1'
#
loop_
_entity.id
_entity.type
_entity.pdbx_description
1 polymer ?
#
loop_
_entity_poly.entity_id
_entity_poly.type
_entity_poly.pdbx_seq_one_letter_code
_entity_poly.pdbx_strand_id
1 'polypeptide(L)'
;MQGEESQAQRIPVCRALGHPTDGHKGVQQLAIQLDETWKAVASRFEGNAEVHVCNDGKYPSLTISSLERLEEPPSLLCLNSRVRQLLPPVDLTELLLEIDARTGFTREFMHVSESGARAQDLHVSLCAVLMAEACNIGLEPLIKHNIPALTRHRLSWVKQNYLRAETLISANARLVDFQSTLELAGRWGGGEVASADGMRFVTPVKSVNSGPNRKYFGSGPGITWYNFVSDQYSGFHGIVVPGTLRDSIFVLEGLLEQQTGLNPVEIMTDTAGTSDIIFGLFWLLGYQFSPGLPMPAKRYSGGWINRQITVHWMSWRGDVQICRRRRISGMR
;
A
#
# COMPACT_ATOMS: atom_id res chain seq x y z
N MET A 1 2.85 -20.37 -24.89
CA MET A 1 1.52 -20.02 -25.41
C MET A 1 1.62 -19.81 -26.91
N GLN A 2 1.23 -20.77 -27.74
CA GLN A 2 1.18 -20.67 -29.21
C GLN A 2 -0.21 -21.11 -29.68
N GLY A 3 -1.25 -20.39 -29.24
CA GLY A 3 -2.62 -20.61 -29.71
C GLY A 3 -3.02 -19.51 -30.70
N GLU A 4 -3.80 -19.86 -31.72
CA GLU A 4 -4.37 -18.90 -32.68
C GLU A 4 -5.12 -17.75 -31.98
N GLU A 5 -5.74 -18.05 -30.84
CA GLU A 5 -6.45 -17.09 -29.99
C GLU A 5 -5.52 -16.03 -29.37
N SER A 6 -4.31 -16.43 -28.97
CA SER A 6 -3.29 -15.51 -28.44
C SER A 6 -2.74 -14.56 -29.53
N GLN A 7 -2.66 -15.04 -30.77
CA GLN A 7 -2.27 -14.19 -31.91
C GLN A 7 -3.36 -13.20 -32.29
N ALA A 8 -4.63 -13.62 -32.24
CA ALA A 8 -5.78 -12.75 -32.51
C ALA A 8 -5.91 -11.62 -31.47
N GLN A 9 -5.67 -11.91 -30.19
CA GLN A 9 -5.77 -10.92 -29.11
C GLN A 9 -4.53 -10.01 -28.97
N ARG A 10 -3.40 -10.35 -29.60
CA ARG A 10 -2.15 -9.57 -29.47
C ARG A 10 -2.30 -8.11 -29.88
N ILE A 11 -2.88 -7.86 -31.06
CA ILE A 11 -3.04 -6.50 -31.60
C ILE A 11 -3.96 -5.63 -30.71
N PRO A 12 -5.18 -6.07 -30.33
CA PRO A 12 -6.04 -5.26 -29.46
C PRO A 12 -5.42 -5.03 -28.09
N VAL A 13 -4.75 -6.03 -27.48
CA VAL A 13 -4.10 -5.87 -26.18
C VAL A 13 -2.94 -4.87 -26.23
N CYS A 14 -2.02 -5.00 -27.20
CA CYS A 14 -0.93 -4.05 -27.38
C CYS A 14 -1.45 -2.62 -27.58
N ARG A 15 -2.52 -2.45 -28.39
CA ARG A 15 -3.14 -1.14 -28.61
C ARG A 15 -3.79 -0.59 -27.34
N ALA A 16 -4.50 -1.42 -26.58
CA ALA A 16 -5.15 -1.02 -25.33
C ALA A 16 -4.17 -0.61 -24.23
N LEU A 17 -2.96 -1.18 -24.25
CA LEU A 17 -1.85 -0.83 -23.36
C LEU A 17 -0.98 0.31 -23.90
N GLY A 18 -1.17 0.74 -25.15
CA GLY A 18 -0.34 1.76 -25.78
C GLY A 18 1.08 1.29 -26.11
N HIS A 19 1.27 -0.02 -26.29
CA HIS A 19 2.55 -0.64 -26.69
C HIS A 19 2.59 -0.95 -28.19
N PRO A 20 3.78 -0.92 -28.80
CA PRO A 20 3.94 -1.41 -30.17
C PRO A 20 3.66 -2.91 -30.26
N THR A 21 3.08 -3.35 -31.38
CA THR A 21 2.81 -4.77 -31.66
C THR A 21 4.06 -5.59 -31.94
N ASP A 22 5.18 -4.91 -32.21
CA ASP A 22 6.49 -5.48 -32.46
C ASP A 22 7.40 -5.16 -31.27
N GLY A 23 7.90 -6.21 -30.61
CA GLY A 23 8.77 -6.08 -29.44
C GLY A 23 10.07 -5.35 -29.76
N HIS A 24 10.62 -5.50 -30.98
CA HIS A 24 11.85 -4.79 -31.37
C HIS A 24 11.64 -3.28 -31.40
N LYS A 25 10.49 -2.82 -31.90
CA LYS A 25 10.12 -1.40 -31.86
C LYS A 25 9.93 -0.90 -30.44
N GLY A 26 9.38 -1.73 -29.55
CA GLY A 26 9.23 -1.40 -28.12
C GLY A 26 10.57 -1.18 -27.43
N VAL A 27 11.52 -2.10 -27.64
CA VAL A 27 12.88 -1.97 -27.10
C VAL A 27 13.60 -0.74 -27.66
N GLN A 28 13.44 -0.46 -28.95
CA GLN A 28 14.02 0.73 -29.56
C GLN A 28 13.46 2.02 -28.96
N GLN A 29 12.15 2.09 -28.72
CA GLN A 29 11.51 3.24 -28.06
C GLN A 29 12.05 3.45 -26.63
N LEU A 30 12.18 2.37 -25.86
CA LEU A 30 12.76 2.42 -24.51
C LEU A 30 14.23 2.86 -24.53
N ALA A 31 15.01 2.41 -25.52
CA ALA A 31 16.40 2.82 -25.68
C ALA A 31 16.53 4.32 -25.99
N ILE A 32 15.66 4.86 -26.85
CA ILE A 32 15.60 6.30 -27.14
C ILE A 32 15.21 7.08 -25.88
N GLN A 33 14.17 6.64 -25.17
CA GLN A 33 13.72 7.30 -23.94
C GLN A 33 14.82 7.30 -22.87
N LEU A 34 15.57 6.21 -22.74
CA LEU A 34 16.70 6.11 -21.82
C LEU A 34 17.82 7.09 -22.20
N ASP A 35 18.19 7.17 -23.47
CA ASP A 35 19.22 8.08 -23.98
C ASP A 35 18.83 9.56 -23.80
N GLU A 36 17.58 9.91 -24.10
CA GLU A 36 17.04 11.25 -23.89
C GLU A 36 17.04 11.63 -22.41
N THR A 37 16.56 10.72 -21.55
CA THR A 37 16.55 10.93 -20.09
C THR A 37 17.97 11.07 -19.55
N TRP A 38 18.90 10.24 -20.02
CA TRP A 38 20.31 10.31 -19.66
C TRP A 38 20.92 11.66 -20.03
N LYS A 39 20.72 12.13 -21.27
CA LYS A 39 21.21 13.44 -21.73
C LYS A 39 20.61 14.58 -20.90
N ALA A 40 19.32 14.52 -20.60
CA ALA A 40 18.65 15.51 -19.77
C ALA A 40 19.24 15.54 -18.35
N VAL A 41 19.42 14.37 -17.72
CA VAL A 41 20.04 14.26 -16.38
C VAL A 41 21.49 14.77 -16.42
N ALA A 42 22.30 14.33 -17.38
CA ALA A 42 23.69 14.75 -17.53
C ALA A 42 23.83 16.27 -17.70
N SER A 43 22.97 16.90 -18.51
CA SER A 43 22.98 18.35 -18.71
C SER A 43 22.62 19.16 -17.46
N ARG A 44 21.83 18.58 -16.55
CA ARG A 44 21.39 19.21 -15.29
C ARG A 44 22.27 18.82 -14.11
N PHE A 45 23.14 17.82 -14.27
CA PHE A 45 23.90 17.22 -13.18
C PHE A 45 24.83 18.24 -12.51
N GLU A 46 25.56 19.02 -13.30
CA GLU A 46 26.48 20.05 -12.77
C GLU A 46 25.75 21.18 -12.03
N GLY A 47 24.47 21.40 -12.33
CA GLY A 47 23.64 22.40 -11.66
C GLY A 47 22.86 21.87 -10.45
N ASN A 48 22.93 20.57 -10.14
CA ASN A 48 22.16 19.96 -9.07
C ASN A 48 22.98 19.87 -7.78
N ALA A 49 22.68 20.76 -6.82
CA ALA A 49 23.33 20.78 -5.51
C ALA A 49 22.95 19.60 -4.59
N GLU A 50 21.95 18.79 -4.97
CA GLU A 50 21.46 17.67 -4.15
C GLU A 50 22.08 16.32 -4.54
N VAL A 51 22.83 16.24 -5.64
CA VAL A 51 23.40 14.97 -6.13
C VAL A 51 24.90 15.12 -6.36
N HIS A 52 25.70 14.32 -5.66
CA HIS A 52 27.15 14.36 -5.74
C HIS A 52 27.72 12.98 -6.10
N VAL A 53 28.71 12.93 -6.98
CA VAL A 53 29.53 11.72 -7.16
C VAL A 53 30.70 11.78 -6.19
N CYS A 54 30.70 10.90 -5.21
CA CYS A 54 31.82 10.71 -4.30
C CYS A 54 32.75 9.64 -4.85
N ASN A 55 34.00 10.04 -5.15
CA ASN A 55 35.05 9.17 -5.69
C ASN A 55 36.04 8.67 -4.61
N ASP A 56 35.79 8.95 -3.32
CA ASP A 56 36.71 8.61 -2.23
C ASP A 56 36.74 7.11 -1.88
N GLY A 57 35.86 6.31 -2.48
CA GLY A 57 35.78 4.86 -2.31
C GLY A 57 36.50 4.06 -3.41
N LYS A 58 36.51 2.73 -3.26
CA LYS A 58 37.04 1.79 -4.28
C LYS A 58 36.28 1.86 -5.63
N TYR A 59 35.05 2.40 -5.60
CA TYR A 59 34.22 2.67 -6.75
C TYR A 59 33.55 4.04 -6.58
N PRO A 60 33.29 4.78 -7.67
CA PRO A 60 32.50 6.00 -7.63
C PRO A 60 31.10 5.69 -7.08
N SER A 61 30.64 6.49 -6.13
CA SER A 61 29.33 6.33 -5.47
C SER A 61 28.50 7.59 -5.64
N LEU A 62 27.23 7.42 -6.00
CA LEU A 62 26.28 8.52 -6.11
C LEU A 62 25.69 8.78 -4.72
N THR A 63 25.94 9.96 -4.17
CA THR A 63 25.39 10.41 -2.89
C THR A 63 24.32 11.45 -3.19
N ILE A 64 23.08 11.15 -2.78
CA ILE A 64 21.98 12.11 -2.81
C ILE A 64 21.92 12.72 -1.41
N SER A 65 21.94 14.05 -1.35
CA SER A 65 21.76 14.81 -0.11
C SER A 65 20.49 14.35 0.59
N SER A 66 20.57 14.07 1.89
CA SER A 66 19.36 13.79 2.66
C SER A 66 18.45 15.00 2.56
N LEU A 67 17.18 14.81 2.23
CA LEU A 67 16.18 15.86 2.38
C LEU A 67 16.25 16.37 3.82
N GLU A 68 16.62 17.64 3.97
CA GLU A 68 16.60 18.29 5.27
C GLU A 68 15.16 18.39 5.74
N ARG A 69 14.96 18.20 7.05
CA ARG A 69 13.64 18.40 7.63
C ARG A 69 13.29 19.87 7.41
N LEU A 70 12.24 20.12 6.63
CA LEU A 70 11.66 21.46 6.51
C LEU A 70 11.30 21.96 7.92
N GLU A 71 11.81 23.13 8.28
CA GLU A 71 11.42 23.77 9.52
C GLU A 71 9.92 24.07 9.47
N GLU A 72 9.19 23.60 10.47
CA GLU A 72 7.76 23.83 10.56
C GLU A 72 7.52 25.29 10.98
N PRO A 73 6.85 26.12 10.16
CA PRO A 73 6.67 27.53 10.49
C PRO A 73 5.84 27.67 11.77
N PRO A 74 6.08 28.70 12.61
CA PRO A 74 5.33 28.90 13.86
C PRO A 74 3.81 28.96 13.65
N SER A 75 3.36 29.46 12.49
CA SER A 75 1.95 29.49 12.09
C SER A 75 1.36 28.09 11.94
N LEU A 76 2.10 27.12 11.39
CA LEU A 76 1.67 25.73 11.25
C LEU A 76 1.55 25.05 12.62
N LEU A 77 2.50 25.29 13.52
CA LEU A 77 2.45 24.76 14.88
C LEU A 77 1.22 25.31 15.64
N CYS A 78 0.93 26.60 15.50
CA CYS A 78 -0.25 27.23 16.08
C CYS A 78 -1.56 26.68 15.48
N LEU A 79 -1.60 26.46 14.16
CA LEU A 79 -2.76 25.86 13.51
C LEU A 79 -2.96 24.41 13.98
N ASN A 80 -1.90 23.61 14.04
CA ASN A 80 -1.96 22.21 14.47
C ASN A 80 -2.45 22.09 15.92
N SER A 81 -1.96 22.95 16.83
CA SER A 81 -2.45 22.96 18.21
C SER A 81 -3.93 23.33 18.30
N ARG A 82 -4.38 24.33 17.53
CA ARG A 82 -5.80 24.73 17.49
C ARG A 82 -6.70 23.65 16.91
N VAL A 83 -6.26 22.98 15.84
CA VAL A 83 -7.00 21.84 15.27
C VAL A 83 -7.09 20.70 16.28
N ARG A 84 -6.00 20.35 16.97
CA ARG A 84 -6.01 19.32 18.02
C ARG A 84 -6.96 19.64 19.18
N GLN A 85 -7.09 20.91 19.55
CA GLN A 85 -8.03 21.35 20.58
C GLN A 85 -9.50 21.24 20.16
N LEU A 86 -9.79 21.26 18.85
CA LEU A 86 -11.13 21.10 18.31
C LEU A 86 -11.52 19.63 18.12
N LEU A 87 -10.56 18.71 18.10
CA LEU A 87 -10.83 17.28 17.98
C LEU A 87 -11.29 16.73 19.34
N PRO A 88 -12.53 16.20 19.44
CA PRO A 88 -13.00 15.61 20.67
C PRO A 88 -12.20 14.34 21.01
N PRO A 89 -11.95 14.05 22.29
CA PRO A 89 -11.49 12.73 22.70
C PRO A 89 -12.62 11.73 22.45
N VAL A 90 -12.38 10.71 21.62
CA VAL A 90 -13.35 9.66 21.29
C VAL A 90 -12.75 8.32 21.68
N ASP A 91 -13.55 7.43 22.28
CA ASP A 91 -13.11 6.07 22.54
C ASP A 91 -12.99 5.30 21.22
N LEU A 92 -11.95 4.48 21.08
CA LEU A 92 -11.70 3.71 19.87
C LEU A 92 -12.86 2.76 19.55
N THR A 93 -13.54 2.25 20.59
CA THR A 93 -14.72 1.39 20.41
C THR A 93 -15.92 2.14 19.85
N GLU A 94 -16.15 3.38 20.28
CA GLU A 94 -17.21 4.26 19.75
C GLU A 94 -16.89 4.70 18.32
N LEU A 95 -15.62 5.00 18.03
CA LEU A 95 -15.18 5.38 16.69
C LEU A 95 -15.53 4.29 15.66
N LEU A 96 -15.30 3.01 15.98
CA LEU A 96 -15.65 1.92 15.05
C LEU A 96 -17.15 1.83 14.78
N LEU A 97 -17.98 2.02 15.81
CA LEU A 97 -19.43 2.02 15.66
C LEU A 97 -19.91 3.21 14.83
N GLU A 98 -19.28 4.38 15.01
CA GLU A 98 -19.59 5.57 14.21
C GLU A 98 -19.20 5.38 12.74
N ILE A 99 -18.01 4.81 12.47
CA ILE A 99 -17.56 4.50 11.12
C ILE A 99 -18.45 3.45 10.47
N ASP A 100 -18.91 2.44 11.22
CA ASP A 100 -19.90 1.49 10.73
C ASP A 100 -21.24 2.17 10.40
N ALA A 101 -21.71 3.09 11.24
CA ALA A 101 -22.95 3.83 10.95
C ALA A 101 -22.85 4.66 9.66
N ARG A 102 -21.65 5.18 9.34
CA ARG A 102 -21.39 5.98 8.12
C ARG A 102 -21.17 5.13 6.87
N THR A 103 -20.45 4.01 6.99
CA THR A 103 -19.97 3.22 5.84
C THR A 103 -20.76 1.93 5.63
N GLY A 104 -21.37 1.40 6.69
CA GLY A 104 -22.02 0.10 6.70
C GLY A 104 -21.06 -1.08 6.49
N PHE A 105 -19.76 -0.92 6.77
CA PHE A 105 -18.75 -1.94 6.49
C PHE A 105 -19.04 -3.28 7.19
N THR A 106 -19.73 -3.28 8.34
CA THR A 106 -20.08 -4.53 9.04
C THR A 106 -21.05 -5.41 8.25
N ARG A 107 -21.75 -4.86 7.25
CA ARG A 107 -22.68 -5.61 6.39
C ARG A 107 -21.98 -6.57 5.44
N GLU A 108 -20.68 -6.35 5.16
CA GLU A 108 -19.87 -7.24 4.32
C GLU A 108 -19.44 -8.52 5.06
N PHE A 109 -19.59 -8.56 6.40
CA PHE A 109 -19.37 -9.76 7.18
C PHE A 109 -20.57 -10.70 7.03
N MET A 110 -20.49 -11.57 6.03
CA MET A 110 -21.49 -12.60 5.76
C MET A 110 -21.20 -13.87 6.56
N HIS A 111 -22.26 -14.55 7.02
CA HIS A 111 -22.15 -15.83 7.72
C HIS A 111 -21.58 -16.92 6.80
N VAL A 112 -20.76 -17.83 7.33
CA VAL A 112 -20.12 -18.94 6.55
C VAL A 112 -21.13 -19.75 5.72
N SER A 113 -22.32 -20.00 6.27
CA SER A 113 -23.34 -20.81 5.60
C SER A 113 -24.25 -20.04 4.64
N GLU A 114 -23.99 -18.74 4.39
CA GLU A 114 -24.77 -17.79 3.57
C GLU A 114 -26.28 -17.67 3.88
N SER A 115 -26.77 -18.49 4.81
CA SER A 115 -28.12 -18.46 5.36
C SER A 115 -28.22 -17.27 6.29
N GLY A 116 -29.17 -16.37 6.01
CA GLY A 116 -29.35 -15.07 6.64
C GLY A 116 -29.75 -15.09 8.12
N ALA A 117 -29.01 -15.80 8.97
CA ALA A 117 -29.14 -15.76 10.42
C ALA A 117 -28.62 -14.42 10.95
N ARG A 118 -29.36 -13.34 10.68
CA ARG A 118 -29.09 -12.01 11.23
C ARG A 118 -29.54 -11.98 12.67
N ALA A 119 -28.61 -12.35 13.54
CA ALA A 119 -28.83 -12.18 14.97
C ALA A 119 -28.77 -10.69 15.35
N GLN A 120 -29.56 -10.29 16.33
CA GLN A 120 -29.71 -8.90 16.73
C GLN A 120 -28.36 -8.29 17.18
N ASP A 121 -28.19 -6.99 16.89
CA ASP A 121 -27.00 -6.19 17.24
C ASP A 121 -25.66 -6.82 16.82
N LEU A 122 -25.65 -7.53 15.68
CA LEU A 122 -24.46 -8.20 15.15
C LEU A 122 -23.28 -7.23 14.91
N HIS A 123 -23.56 -6.01 14.46
CA HIS A 123 -22.54 -4.98 14.24
C HIS A 123 -21.74 -4.65 15.51
N VAL A 124 -22.40 -4.64 16.69
CA VAL A 124 -21.75 -4.44 17.99
C VAL A 124 -20.81 -5.61 18.30
N SER A 125 -21.28 -6.85 18.11
CA SER A 125 -20.45 -8.03 18.30
C SER A 125 -19.26 -8.05 17.33
N LEU A 126 -19.46 -7.65 16.07
CA LEU A 126 -18.40 -7.58 15.05
C LEU A 126 -17.34 -6.54 15.40
N CYS A 127 -17.75 -5.32 15.77
CA CYS A 127 -16.82 -4.27 16.18
C CYS A 127 -16.00 -4.70 17.40
N ALA A 128 -16.63 -5.37 18.38
CA ALA A 128 -15.93 -5.92 19.53
C ALA A 128 -14.89 -6.99 19.12
N VAL A 129 -15.26 -7.94 18.26
CA VAL A 129 -14.32 -8.96 17.77
C VAL A 129 -13.16 -8.31 16.99
N LEU A 130 -13.44 -7.34 16.11
CA LEU A 130 -12.41 -6.64 15.36
C LEU A 130 -11.44 -5.89 16.29
N MET A 131 -11.95 -5.23 17.33
CA MET A 131 -11.12 -4.58 18.35
C MET A 131 -10.23 -5.57 19.09
N ALA A 132 -10.79 -6.72 19.50
CA ALA A 132 -10.04 -7.76 20.20
C ALA A 132 -8.86 -8.27 19.37
N GLU A 133 -9.09 -8.56 18.09
CA GLU A 133 -8.05 -9.08 17.18
C GLU A 133 -7.05 -7.98 16.78
N ALA A 134 -7.52 -6.77 16.44
CA ALA A 134 -6.65 -5.69 16.00
C ALA A 134 -5.72 -5.17 17.11
N CYS A 135 -6.22 -5.09 18.35
CA CYS A 135 -5.42 -4.66 19.50
C CYS A 135 -4.70 -5.83 20.19
N ASN A 136 -4.91 -7.08 19.75
CA ASN A 136 -4.34 -8.28 20.36
C ASN A 136 -4.60 -8.38 21.88
N ILE A 137 -5.78 -7.95 22.34
CA ILE A 137 -6.19 -7.94 23.76
C ILE A 137 -7.01 -9.16 24.17
N GLY A 138 -7.42 -10.00 23.21
CA GLY A 138 -8.34 -11.11 23.44
C GLY A 138 -9.79 -10.66 23.62
N LEU A 139 -10.71 -11.62 23.82
CA LEU A 139 -12.14 -11.32 23.95
C LEU A 139 -12.52 -10.91 25.36
N GLU A 140 -11.76 -11.35 26.37
CA GLU A 140 -12.02 -11.17 27.79
C GLU A 140 -12.37 -9.72 28.20
N PRO A 141 -11.63 -8.68 27.73
CA PRO A 141 -11.92 -7.30 28.10
C PRO A 141 -13.25 -6.76 27.57
N LEU A 142 -13.81 -7.39 26.53
CA LEU A 142 -15.02 -6.91 25.84
C LEU A 142 -16.27 -7.71 26.23
N ILE A 143 -16.13 -8.73 27.07
CA ILE A 143 -17.26 -9.55 27.51
C ILE A 143 -18.10 -8.79 28.55
N LYS A 144 -19.40 -8.67 28.28
CA LYS A 144 -20.39 -8.13 29.23
C LYS A 144 -21.57 -9.09 29.34
N HIS A 145 -21.72 -9.74 30.49
CA HIS A 145 -22.77 -10.74 30.72
C HIS A 145 -24.20 -10.19 30.60
N ASN A 146 -24.40 -8.91 30.92
CA ASN A 146 -25.70 -8.26 30.90
C ASN A 146 -26.13 -7.80 29.49
N ILE A 147 -25.25 -7.92 28.48
CA ILE A 147 -25.52 -7.46 27.11
C ILE A 147 -25.46 -8.68 26.18
N PRO A 148 -26.59 -9.13 25.61
CA PRO A 148 -26.62 -10.33 24.75
C PRO A 148 -25.58 -10.32 23.63
N ALA A 149 -25.36 -9.15 23.00
CA ALA A 149 -24.40 -8.95 21.91
C ALA A 149 -22.93 -9.11 22.33
N LEU A 150 -22.60 -8.98 23.62
CA LEU A 150 -21.25 -9.01 24.17
C LEU A 150 -21.01 -10.20 25.09
N THR A 151 -21.84 -11.24 25.02
CA THR A 151 -21.59 -12.47 25.76
C THR A 151 -20.41 -13.24 25.15
N ARG A 152 -19.68 -14.00 25.98
CA ARG A 152 -18.53 -14.80 25.51
C ARG A 152 -18.89 -15.73 24.35
N HIS A 153 -20.01 -16.44 24.49
CA HIS A 153 -20.49 -17.36 23.47
C HIS A 153 -20.80 -16.62 22.16
N ARG A 154 -21.44 -15.44 22.26
CA ARG A 154 -21.75 -14.60 21.10
C ARG A 154 -20.50 -14.14 20.37
N LEU A 155 -19.52 -13.57 21.07
CA LEU A 155 -18.28 -13.08 20.46
C LEU A 155 -17.48 -14.21 19.82
N SER A 156 -17.38 -15.36 20.50
CA SER A 156 -16.69 -16.53 19.94
C SER A 156 -17.40 -17.07 18.69
N TRP A 157 -18.74 -17.09 18.69
CA TRP A 157 -19.52 -17.50 17.53
C TRP A 157 -19.34 -16.53 16.36
N VAL A 158 -19.32 -15.21 16.61
CA VAL A 158 -19.09 -14.20 15.58
C VAL A 158 -17.69 -14.35 14.98
N LYS A 159 -16.66 -14.47 15.83
CA LYS A 159 -15.28 -14.68 15.37
C LYS A 159 -15.16 -15.88 14.42
N GLN A 160 -15.81 -17.01 14.74
CA GLN A 160 -15.70 -18.23 13.94
C GLN A 160 -16.50 -18.17 12.62
N ASN A 161 -17.68 -17.52 12.63
CA ASN A 161 -18.62 -17.61 11.52
C ASN A 161 -18.64 -16.38 10.60
N TYR A 162 -18.00 -15.27 10.98
CA TYR A 162 -18.05 -14.02 10.23
C TYR A 162 -16.67 -13.48 9.86
N LEU A 163 -15.68 -13.63 10.73
CA LEU A 163 -14.33 -13.10 10.50
C LEU A 163 -13.54 -14.03 9.59
N ARG A 164 -13.32 -13.62 8.33
CA ARG A 164 -12.55 -14.36 7.32
C ARG A 164 -11.76 -13.38 6.46
N ALA A 165 -10.77 -13.88 5.72
CA ALA A 165 -9.96 -13.04 4.85
C ALA A 165 -10.82 -12.31 3.80
N GLU A 166 -11.79 -13.01 3.20
CA GLU A 166 -12.66 -12.48 2.15
C GLU A 166 -13.59 -11.39 2.68
N THR A 167 -14.15 -11.58 3.89
CA THR A 167 -15.02 -10.58 4.52
C THR A 167 -14.22 -9.36 4.98
N LEU A 168 -12.98 -9.55 5.45
CA LEU A 168 -12.07 -8.45 5.77
C LEU A 168 -11.69 -7.63 4.54
N ILE A 169 -11.36 -8.29 3.42
CA ILE A 169 -11.03 -7.60 2.16
C ILE A 169 -12.24 -6.80 1.66
N SER A 170 -13.43 -7.40 1.66
CA SER A 170 -14.68 -6.75 1.22
C SER A 170 -15.03 -5.55 2.11
N ALA A 171 -14.91 -5.71 3.43
CA ALA A 171 -15.11 -4.63 4.39
C ALA A 171 -14.08 -3.50 4.22
N ASN A 172 -12.81 -3.84 3.97
CA ASN A 172 -11.77 -2.84 3.72
C ASN A 172 -12.05 -2.05 2.43
N ALA A 173 -12.50 -2.71 1.37
CA ALA A 173 -12.89 -2.05 0.13
C ALA A 173 -13.98 -0.99 0.37
N ARG A 174 -15.00 -1.29 1.18
CA ARG A 174 -16.03 -0.30 1.57
C ARG A 174 -15.45 0.91 2.30
N LEU A 175 -14.51 0.69 3.21
CA LEU A 175 -13.87 1.77 3.96
C LEU A 175 -13.03 2.67 3.05
N VAL A 176 -12.23 2.06 2.17
CA VAL A 176 -11.39 2.77 1.20
C VAL A 176 -12.25 3.56 0.21
N ASP A 177 -13.30 2.94 -0.33
CA ASP A 177 -14.24 3.59 -1.25
C ASP A 177 -14.90 4.79 -0.59
N PHE A 178 -15.38 4.64 0.65
CA PHE A 178 -15.96 5.75 1.41
C PHE A 178 -14.94 6.86 1.66
N GLN A 179 -13.71 6.53 2.08
CA GLN A 179 -12.65 7.51 2.29
C GLN A 179 -12.34 8.31 1.03
N SER A 180 -12.35 7.67 -0.14
CA SER A 180 -12.11 8.34 -1.43
C SER A 180 -13.16 9.40 -1.78
N THR A 181 -14.37 9.31 -1.21
CA THR A 181 -15.44 10.32 -1.40
C THR A 181 -15.24 11.58 -0.55
N LEU A 182 -14.35 11.54 0.45
CA LEU A 182 -14.13 12.67 1.35
C LEU A 182 -13.27 13.75 0.68
N GLU A 183 -13.69 15.01 0.78
CA GLU A 183 -12.95 16.14 0.21
C GLU A 183 -11.51 16.24 0.73
N LEU A 184 -11.28 15.85 1.99
CA LEU A 184 -9.95 15.85 2.58
C LEU A 184 -9.02 14.83 1.90
N ALA A 185 -9.53 13.64 1.56
CA ALA A 185 -8.75 12.62 0.86
C ALA A 185 -8.34 13.11 -0.53
N GLY A 186 -9.24 13.79 -1.24
CA GLY A 186 -8.94 14.42 -2.54
C GLY A 186 -7.91 15.55 -2.47
N ARG A 187 -7.64 16.13 -1.29
CA ARG A 187 -6.53 17.09 -1.11
C ARG A 187 -5.18 16.42 -0.91
N TRP A 188 -5.15 15.19 -0.39
CA TRP A 188 -3.92 14.42 -0.22
C TRP A 188 -3.43 13.83 -1.54
N GLY A 189 -4.35 13.21 -2.30
CA GLY A 189 -3.99 12.50 -3.52
C GLY A 189 -5.19 12.17 -4.43
N GLY A 190 -4.87 11.79 -5.66
CA GLY A 190 -5.86 11.43 -6.68
C GLY A 190 -6.29 9.96 -6.64
N GLY A 191 -5.63 9.11 -5.84
CA GLY A 191 -5.83 7.65 -5.86
C GLY A 191 -5.08 6.96 -7.00
N GLU A 192 -4.22 7.69 -7.72
CA GLU A 192 -3.48 7.20 -8.89
C GLU A 192 -2.08 6.69 -8.51
N VAL A 193 -1.62 6.95 -7.29
CA VAL A 193 -0.29 6.54 -6.81
C VAL A 193 -0.40 5.73 -5.52
N ALA A 194 0.35 4.64 -5.47
CA ALA A 194 0.43 3.76 -4.32
C ALA A 194 1.88 3.52 -3.89
N SER A 195 2.05 3.24 -2.60
CA SER A 195 3.31 2.80 -2.00
C SER A 195 3.13 1.41 -1.43
N ALA A 196 4.10 0.53 -1.64
CA ALA A 196 4.12 -0.79 -1.04
C ALA A 196 5.38 -0.99 -0.17
N ASP A 197 5.16 -1.33 1.10
CA ASP A 197 6.22 -1.49 2.10
C ASP A 197 6.08 -2.83 2.84
N GLY A 198 7.22 -3.49 3.07
CA GLY A 198 7.33 -4.77 3.76
C GLY A 198 7.73 -4.62 5.21
N MET A 199 6.75 -4.69 6.12
CA MET A 199 6.97 -4.73 7.56
C MET A 199 7.36 -6.14 8.00
N ARG A 200 8.43 -6.25 8.78
CA ARG A 200 9.03 -7.55 9.15
C ARG A 200 8.79 -7.86 10.62
N PHE A 201 8.24 -9.04 10.89
CA PHE A 201 7.91 -9.51 12.24
C PHE A 201 8.63 -10.83 12.54
N VAL A 202 9.24 -10.93 13.72
CA VAL A 202 9.76 -12.20 14.23
C VAL A 202 8.61 -13.01 14.81
N THR A 203 8.49 -14.27 14.41
CA THR A 203 7.39 -15.14 14.86
C THR A 203 7.90 -16.16 15.87
N PRO A 204 7.27 -16.29 17.05
CA PRO A 204 7.66 -17.28 18.04
C PRO A 204 7.22 -18.71 17.66
N VAL A 205 6.20 -18.84 16.80
CA VAL A 205 5.62 -20.13 16.40
C VAL A 205 5.87 -20.39 14.93
N LYS A 206 6.12 -21.66 14.56
CA LYS A 206 6.20 -22.08 13.16
C LYS A 206 4.81 -22.03 12.52
N SER A 207 4.63 -21.14 11.56
CA SER A 207 3.45 -21.06 10.69
C SER A 207 3.84 -21.35 9.23
N VAL A 208 2.84 -21.56 8.37
CA VAL A 208 3.04 -21.80 6.92
C VAL A 208 3.87 -20.70 6.27
N ASN A 209 3.67 -19.45 6.68
CA ASN A 209 4.40 -18.29 6.13
C ASN A 209 5.65 -17.93 6.94
N SER A 210 5.91 -18.58 8.07
CA SER A 210 7.12 -18.31 8.85
C SER A 210 8.34 -18.93 8.17
N GLY A 211 9.37 -18.11 7.92
CA GLY A 211 10.60 -18.55 7.26
C GLY A 211 11.86 -18.05 7.97
N PRO A 212 12.95 -18.83 7.99
CA PRO A 212 14.22 -18.36 8.54
C PRO A 212 14.91 -17.39 7.58
N ASN A 213 15.30 -16.21 8.07
CA ASN A 213 16.14 -15.28 7.30
C ASN A 213 17.11 -14.56 8.24
N ARG A 214 18.40 -14.91 8.16
CA ARG A 214 19.41 -14.38 9.09
C ARG A 214 19.60 -12.86 8.99
N LYS A 215 19.36 -12.28 7.81
CA LYS A 215 19.48 -10.84 7.59
C LYS A 215 18.40 -10.05 8.34
N TYR A 216 17.17 -10.56 8.35
CA TYR A 216 16.01 -9.82 8.84
C TYR A 216 15.49 -10.30 10.21
N PHE A 217 15.58 -11.60 10.50
CA PHE A 217 15.01 -12.23 11.70
C PHE A 217 16.08 -12.86 12.61
N GLY A 218 17.37 -12.71 12.27
CA GLY A 218 18.47 -13.28 13.03
C GLY A 218 18.38 -14.81 13.11
N SER A 219 18.33 -15.35 14.32
CA SER A 219 18.26 -16.80 14.57
C SER A 219 16.83 -17.36 14.52
N GLY A 220 15.81 -16.50 14.56
CA GLY A 220 14.41 -16.89 14.59
C GLY A 220 13.76 -16.92 13.20
N PRO A 221 12.63 -17.63 13.05
CA PRO A 221 11.78 -17.46 11.88
C PRO A 221 11.01 -16.14 11.96
N GLY A 222 10.62 -15.62 10.80
CA GLY A 222 9.77 -14.44 10.73
C GLY A 222 8.88 -14.41 9.50
N ILE A 223 7.99 -13.43 9.49
CA ILE A 223 7.04 -13.13 8.42
C ILE A 223 7.23 -11.70 7.96
N THR A 224 6.94 -11.46 6.68
CA THR A 224 6.86 -10.10 6.15
C THR A 224 5.38 -9.80 5.87
N TRP A 225 4.83 -8.76 6.49
CA TRP A 225 3.56 -8.19 6.08
C TRP A 225 3.84 -7.10 5.05
N TYR A 226 3.43 -7.36 3.82
CA TYR A 226 3.51 -6.41 2.72
C TYR A 226 2.24 -5.56 2.69
N ASN A 227 2.37 -4.26 2.94
CA ASN A 227 1.27 -3.32 3.09
C ASN A 227 1.24 -2.33 1.92
N PHE A 228 0.05 -2.08 1.38
CA PHE A 228 -0.15 -1.17 0.26
C PHE A 228 -0.99 0.03 0.68
N VAL A 229 -0.47 1.23 0.45
CA VAL A 229 -1.08 2.50 0.88
C VAL A 229 -1.18 3.45 -0.31
N SER A 230 -2.34 4.05 -0.52
CA SER A 230 -2.54 5.08 -1.54
C SER A 230 -1.95 6.43 -1.12
N ASP A 231 -1.74 7.32 -2.08
CA ASP A 231 -1.56 8.76 -1.90
C ASP A 231 -2.70 9.46 -1.12
N GLN A 232 -3.87 8.82 -1.00
CA GLN A 232 -4.98 9.23 -0.12
C GLN A 232 -4.84 8.73 1.33
N TYR A 233 -3.69 8.16 1.70
CA TYR A 233 -3.41 7.58 3.03
C TYR A 233 -4.34 6.42 3.42
N SER A 234 -4.95 5.75 2.44
CA SER A 234 -5.80 4.58 2.65
C SER A 234 -5.01 3.29 2.40
N GLY A 235 -5.03 2.36 3.35
CA GLY A 235 -4.47 1.01 3.18
C GLY A 235 -5.42 0.14 2.39
N PHE A 236 -5.14 -0.10 1.10
CA PHE A 236 -6.10 -0.77 0.21
C PHE A 236 -5.87 -2.28 0.09
N HIS A 237 -4.65 -2.75 0.36
CA HIS A 237 -4.32 -4.16 0.29
C HIS A 237 -3.19 -4.53 1.25
N GLY A 238 -3.14 -5.81 1.64
CA GLY A 238 -2.09 -6.33 2.51
C GLY A 238 -1.94 -7.84 2.38
N ILE A 239 -0.69 -8.31 2.22
CA ILE A 239 -0.37 -9.72 2.02
C ILE A 239 0.67 -10.16 3.04
N VAL A 240 0.47 -11.33 3.64
CA VAL A 240 1.50 -11.96 4.48
C VAL A 240 2.38 -12.85 3.60
N VAL A 241 3.63 -12.43 3.46
CA VAL A 241 4.63 -13.05 2.60
C VAL A 241 5.63 -13.84 3.45
N PRO A 242 6.08 -15.02 2.98
CA PRO A 242 7.16 -15.74 3.64
C PRO A 242 8.44 -14.94 3.73
N GLY A 243 9.07 -14.93 4.91
CA GLY A 243 10.27 -14.14 5.20
C GLY A 243 11.53 -14.45 4.37
N THR A 244 11.43 -15.40 3.43
CA THR A 244 12.53 -15.92 2.58
C THR A 244 12.46 -15.47 1.13
N LEU A 245 11.29 -15.12 0.61
CA LEU A 245 11.07 -14.80 -0.81
C LEU A 245 11.44 -13.34 -1.10
N ARG A 246 11.73 -13.02 -2.38
CA ARG A 246 11.86 -11.63 -2.80
C ARG A 246 10.48 -10.97 -2.79
N ASP A 247 10.36 -9.88 -2.03
CA ASP A 247 9.15 -9.07 -1.86
C ASP A 247 8.58 -8.60 -3.22
N SER A 248 9.43 -8.49 -4.26
CA SER A 248 9.12 -7.97 -5.60
C SER A 248 7.95 -8.64 -6.33
N ILE A 249 7.75 -9.95 -6.13
CA ILE A 249 6.70 -10.70 -6.86
C ILE A 249 5.31 -10.34 -6.32
N PHE A 250 5.22 -10.12 -5.01
CA PHE A 250 3.97 -9.84 -4.32
C PHE A 250 3.46 -8.41 -4.57
N VAL A 251 4.31 -7.50 -5.05
CA VAL A 251 3.91 -6.14 -5.43
C VAL A 251 2.87 -6.18 -6.54
N LEU A 252 3.11 -7.00 -7.57
CA LEU A 252 2.22 -7.08 -8.72
C LEU A 252 0.92 -7.79 -8.36
N GLU A 253 1.02 -8.87 -7.56
CA GLU A 253 -0.15 -9.57 -7.03
C GLU A 253 -1.05 -8.63 -6.25
N GLY A 254 -0.51 -7.88 -5.28
CA GLY A 254 -1.31 -6.98 -4.46
C GLY A 254 -1.93 -5.80 -5.23
N LEU A 255 -1.32 -5.39 -6.35
CA LEU A 255 -1.91 -4.40 -7.24
C LEU A 255 -3.06 -4.96 -8.09
N LEU A 256 -2.94 -6.21 -8.54
CA LEU A 256 -3.94 -6.82 -9.43
C LEU A 256 -5.14 -7.38 -8.65
N GLU A 257 -4.91 -7.90 -7.44
CA GLU A 257 -5.92 -8.57 -6.61
C GLU A 257 -6.67 -7.61 -5.66
N GLN A 258 -6.44 -6.30 -5.76
CA GLN A 258 -7.19 -5.35 -4.93
C GLN A 258 -8.66 -5.29 -5.34
N GLN A 259 -9.55 -5.16 -4.35
CA GLN A 259 -11.00 -5.08 -4.56
C GLN A 259 -11.56 -3.67 -4.35
N THR A 260 -10.69 -2.67 -4.20
CA THR A 260 -11.09 -1.28 -3.94
C THR A 260 -11.42 -0.53 -5.23
N GLY A 261 -12.12 0.60 -5.10
CA GLY A 261 -12.40 1.53 -6.19
C GLY A 261 -11.19 2.35 -6.63
N LEU A 262 -10.06 2.27 -5.92
CA LEU A 262 -8.82 2.95 -6.30
C LEU A 262 -8.21 2.29 -7.54
N ASN A 263 -7.64 3.12 -8.42
CA ASN A 263 -6.95 2.65 -9.61
C ASN A 263 -5.54 3.26 -9.68
N PRO A 264 -4.62 2.83 -8.78
CA PRO A 264 -3.25 3.28 -8.81
C PRO A 264 -2.57 2.83 -10.11
N VAL A 265 -1.99 3.79 -10.82
CA VAL A 265 -1.22 3.60 -12.05
C VAL A 265 0.28 3.61 -11.77
N GLU A 266 0.70 4.27 -10.69
CA GLU A 266 2.08 4.33 -10.24
C GLU A 266 2.26 3.63 -8.89
N ILE A 267 3.30 2.79 -8.79
CA ILE A 267 3.69 2.15 -7.53
C ILE A 267 5.13 2.49 -7.18
N MET A 268 5.29 2.88 -5.92
CA MET A 268 6.59 3.10 -5.28
C MET A 268 6.88 1.96 -4.31
N THR A 269 8.10 1.44 -4.34
CA THR A 269 8.56 0.39 -3.40
C THR A 269 9.98 0.64 -2.96
N ASP A 270 10.33 0.18 -1.77
CA ASP A 270 11.72 0.15 -1.31
C ASP A 270 12.59 -0.77 -2.18
N THR A 271 13.88 -0.45 -2.30
CA THR A 271 14.91 -1.18 -3.09
C THR A 271 14.94 -2.71 -2.90
N ALA A 272 14.43 -3.24 -1.79
CA ALA A 272 14.34 -4.69 -1.58
C ALA A 272 13.30 -5.37 -2.50
N GLY A 273 12.34 -4.60 -3.02
CA GLY A 273 11.28 -5.03 -3.93
C GLY A 273 11.63 -4.94 -5.42
N THR A 274 12.86 -4.58 -5.80
CA THR A 274 13.22 -4.39 -7.22
C THR A 274 13.73 -5.68 -7.87
N SER A 275 13.15 -6.01 -9.03
CA SER A 275 13.60 -7.08 -9.91
C SER A 275 13.38 -6.65 -11.36
N ASP A 276 14.35 -6.88 -12.24
CA ASP A 276 14.28 -6.48 -13.66
C ASP A 276 13.07 -7.11 -14.36
N ILE A 277 12.71 -8.33 -13.97
CA ILE A 277 11.54 -9.05 -14.47
C ILE A 277 10.26 -8.29 -14.09
N ILE A 278 10.18 -7.85 -12.83
CA ILE A 278 9.02 -7.11 -12.34
C ILE A 278 8.94 -5.74 -13.02
N PHE A 279 10.07 -5.04 -13.18
CA PHE A 279 10.13 -3.78 -13.93
C PHE A 279 9.57 -3.94 -15.36
N GLY A 280 9.98 -5.00 -16.05
CA GLY A 280 9.46 -5.33 -17.38
C GLY A 280 7.96 -5.67 -17.38
N LEU A 281 7.48 -6.44 -16.39
CA LEU A 281 6.07 -6.79 -16.26
C LEU A 281 5.17 -5.58 -15.97
N PHE A 282 5.61 -4.66 -15.10
CA PHE A 282 4.91 -3.40 -14.84
C PHE A 282 4.77 -2.57 -16.12
N TRP A 283 5.88 -2.43 -16.86
CA TRP A 283 5.84 -1.74 -18.16
C TRP A 283 4.87 -2.41 -19.12
N LEU A 284 4.91 -3.75 -19.27
CA LEU A 284 4.04 -4.50 -20.17
C LEU A 284 2.55 -4.39 -19.80
N LEU A 285 2.23 -4.20 -18.52
CA LEU A 285 0.87 -4.06 -18.03
C LEU A 285 0.38 -2.59 -18.03
N GLY A 286 1.25 -1.66 -18.43
CA GLY A 286 0.97 -0.23 -18.51
C GLY A 286 1.02 0.50 -17.16
N TYR A 287 1.67 -0.09 -16.16
CA TYR A 287 1.89 0.51 -14.85
C TYR A 287 3.28 1.16 -14.77
N GLN A 288 3.37 2.27 -14.04
CA GLN A 288 4.63 2.93 -13.74
C GLN A 288 5.20 2.35 -12.44
N PHE A 289 6.37 1.73 -12.52
CA PHE A 289 7.09 1.24 -11.35
C PHE A 289 8.25 2.17 -11.03
N SER A 290 8.18 2.83 -9.87
CA SER A 290 9.10 3.87 -9.43
C SER A 290 9.82 3.41 -8.16
N PRO A 291 10.87 2.56 -8.26
CA PRO A 291 11.56 2.07 -7.07
C PRO A 291 12.36 3.17 -6.38
N GLY A 292 12.28 3.20 -5.05
CA GLY A 292 13.07 4.10 -4.23
C GLY A 292 14.56 3.79 -4.38
N LEU A 293 15.38 4.83 -4.57
CA LEU A 293 16.84 4.68 -4.56
C LEU A 293 17.33 4.38 -3.13
N PRO A 294 18.31 3.48 -2.95
CA PRO A 294 18.84 3.17 -1.64
C PRO A 294 19.69 4.35 -1.15
N MET A 295 19.14 5.14 -0.23
CA MET A 295 19.94 6.08 0.55
C MET A 295 20.86 5.31 1.51
N PRO A 296 22.14 5.70 1.71
CA PRO A 296 23.00 5.07 2.71
C PRO A 296 22.34 5.17 4.09
N ALA A 297 22.02 4.00 4.66
CA ALA A 297 21.19 3.88 5.85
C ALA A 297 21.85 4.53 7.07
N LYS A 298 21.32 5.68 7.52
CA LYS A 298 21.37 6.03 8.94
C LYS A 298 20.18 5.37 9.64
N ARG A 299 20.51 4.53 10.60
CA ARG A 299 19.61 3.72 11.43
C ARG A 299 18.77 4.67 12.30
N TYR A 300 17.60 5.10 11.82
CA TYR A 300 16.65 5.87 12.62
C TYR A 300 15.53 4.95 13.11
N SER A 301 15.53 4.71 14.42
CA SER A 301 14.46 4.07 15.18
C SER A 301 13.27 5.03 15.29
N GLY A 302 12.31 4.91 14.39
CA GLY A 302 11.05 5.65 14.44
C GLY A 302 10.22 5.31 13.21
N GLY A 303 8.97 4.89 13.40
CA GLY A 303 8.08 4.34 12.37
C GLY A 303 8.15 5.08 11.03
N TRP A 304 8.53 4.34 9.99
CA TRP A 304 8.82 4.81 8.63
C TRP A 304 7.56 5.10 7.80
N ILE A 305 6.40 4.59 8.24
CA ILE A 305 5.08 4.67 7.56
C ILE A 305 4.68 6.11 7.19
N ASN A 306 5.08 7.11 7.98
CA ASN A 306 4.58 8.49 7.82
C ASN A 306 5.50 9.43 7.01
N ARG A 307 6.74 9.01 6.70
CA ARG A 307 7.74 9.92 6.10
C ARG A 307 7.84 9.85 4.58
N GLN A 308 7.64 8.67 3.97
CA GLN A 308 7.68 8.56 2.51
C GLN A 308 6.52 9.31 1.84
N ILE A 309 5.32 9.27 2.41
CA ILE A 309 4.15 9.96 1.83
C ILE A 309 4.24 11.49 2.03
N THR A 310 4.84 11.98 3.11
CA THR A 310 4.85 13.42 3.42
C THR A 310 6.04 14.18 2.80
N VAL A 311 7.23 13.58 2.74
CA VAL A 311 8.46 14.32 2.41
C VAL A 311 8.85 14.21 0.93
N HIS A 312 8.53 13.09 0.26
CA HIS A 312 8.85 12.94 -1.16
C HIS A 312 7.91 13.74 -2.08
N TRP A 313 6.71 14.06 -1.61
CA TRP A 313 5.64 14.65 -2.41
C TRP A 313 5.66 16.18 -2.50
N MET A 314 6.24 16.90 -1.52
CA MET A 314 6.29 18.37 -1.55
C MET A 314 7.42 18.92 -2.46
N SER A 315 8.51 18.19 -2.65
CA SER A 315 9.64 18.64 -3.48
C SER A 315 9.44 18.33 -4.97
N TRP A 316 8.82 17.20 -5.32
CA TRP A 316 8.69 16.75 -6.72
C TRP A 316 7.58 17.42 -7.55
N ARG A 317 6.68 18.21 -6.94
CA ARG A 317 5.62 18.93 -7.68
C ARG A 317 6.12 20.05 -8.59
N GLY A 318 7.41 20.40 -8.54
CA GLY A 318 7.97 21.52 -9.31
C GLY A 318 8.15 21.28 -10.81
N ASP A 319 8.65 20.11 -11.23
CA ASP A 319 9.37 20.04 -12.52
C ASP A 319 9.08 18.85 -13.45
N VAL A 320 8.10 17.98 -13.15
CA VAL A 320 7.76 16.85 -14.05
C VAL A 320 6.33 16.98 -14.57
N GLN A 321 6.20 17.46 -15.81
CA GLN A 321 4.99 17.31 -16.60
C GLN A 321 4.71 15.81 -16.80
N ILE A 322 3.76 15.28 -16.02
CA ILE A 322 3.25 13.92 -16.15
C ILE A 322 2.65 13.75 -17.56
N CYS A 323 3.27 12.84 -18.33
CA CYS A 323 2.81 12.44 -19.65
C CYS A 323 1.51 11.64 -19.50
N ARG A 324 0.36 12.32 -19.54
CA ARG A 324 -0.98 11.72 -19.46
C ARG A 324 -1.22 10.75 -20.61
N ARG A 325 -1.04 9.45 -20.41
CA ARG A 325 -1.65 8.41 -21.25
C ARG A 325 -2.98 7.98 -20.62
N ARG A 326 -4.08 8.49 -21.18
CA ARG A 326 -5.44 8.02 -20.85
C ARG A 326 -5.57 6.55 -21.24
N ARG A 327 -5.79 5.67 -20.27
CA ARG A 327 -6.34 4.33 -20.52
C ARG A 327 -7.86 4.38 -20.36
N ILE A 328 -8.56 3.80 -21.33
CA ILE A 328 -10.02 3.66 -21.31
C ILE A 328 -10.36 2.55 -20.31
N SER A 329 -11.16 2.88 -19.30
CA SER A 329 -11.68 1.96 -18.30
C SER A 329 -12.52 0.87 -18.97
N GLY A 330 -12.07 -0.38 -18.93
CA GLY A 330 -12.85 -1.47 -19.52
C GLY A 330 -12.03 -2.75 -19.67
N MET A 331 -11.56 -3.30 -18.56
CA MET A 331 -11.18 -4.71 -18.42
C MET A 331 -11.05 -4.98 -16.92
N ARG A 332 -12.20 -5.26 -16.29
CA ARG A 332 -12.30 -6.13 -15.12
C ARG A 332 -12.70 -7.50 -15.63
#